data_AF-A0A453L8V0-F1
#
_entry.id   AF-A0A453L8V0-F1
#
_cell.length_a   1.000
_cell.length_b   1.000
_cell.length_c   1.000
_cell.angle_alpha   90.00
_cell.angle_beta   90.00
_cell.angle_gamma   90.00
#
_symmetry.space_group_name_H-M   'P 1'
#
loop_
_entity.id
_entity.type
_entity.pdbx_description
1 polymer ?
#
loop_
_entity_poly.entity_id
_entity_poly.type
_entity_poly.pdbx_seq_one_letter_code
_entity_poly.pdbx_strand_id
1 'polypeptide(L)'
;ATAPRRADAWGKEGHIMVCKIVERYLSEDAAAAVQDLLPESAGGELSTMCPWADTMRFRYHWASPLHYANTPNVCNFNFSHAKEVG
;
A
#
# COMPACT_ATOMS: atom_id res chain seq x y z
N ALA A 1 -4.16 -8.69 29.57
CA ALA A 1 -4.03 -7.56 28.63
C ALA A 1 -5.09 -7.70 27.56
N THR A 2 -5.82 -6.63 27.25
CA THR A 2 -6.82 -6.62 26.16
C THR A 2 -6.10 -6.64 24.82
N ALA A 3 -6.43 -7.59 23.94
CA ALA A 3 -5.83 -7.64 22.61
C ALA A 3 -6.20 -6.37 21.81
N PRO A 4 -5.28 -5.83 20.98
CA PRO A 4 -5.59 -4.69 20.13
C PRO A 4 -6.75 -5.04 19.18
N ARG A 5 -7.63 -4.07 18.93
CA ARG A 5 -8.70 -4.24 17.93
C ARG A 5 -8.06 -4.49 16.56
N ARG A 6 -8.63 -5.42 15.79
CA ARG A 6 -8.22 -5.61 14.39
C ARG A 6 -8.50 -4.30 13.65
N ALA A 7 -7.54 -3.86 12.86
CA ALA A 7 -7.75 -2.76 11.93
C ALA A 7 -8.64 -3.26 10.78
N ASP A 8 -9.62 -2.44 10.38
CA ASP A 8 -10.37 -2.63 9.14
C ASP A 8 -9.46 -2.20 7.97
N ALA A 9 -8.58 -3.11 7.56
CA ALA A 9 -7.58 -2.87 6.53
C ALA A 9 -8.10 -3.22 5.12
N TRP A 10 -7.42 -2.68 4.11
CA TRP A 10 -7.69 -3.02 2.72
C TRP A 10 -7.16 -4.41 2.36
N GLY A 11 -7.96 -5.16 1.62
CA GLY A 11 -7.49 -6.31 0.83
C GLY A 11 -7.27 -5.93 -0.63
N LYS A 12 -7.11 -6.94 -1.50
CA LYS A 12 -6.92 -6.77 -2.95
C LYS A 12 -7.87 -5.74 -3.59
N GLU A 13 -9.16 -5.86 -3.34
CA GLU A 13 -10.16 -4.98 -3.95
C GLU A 13 -10.04 -3.54 -3.46
N GLY A 14 -9.66 -3.33 -2.19
CA GLY A 14 -9.37 -2.00 -1.65
C GLY A 14 -8.23 -1.32 -2.38
N HIS A 15 -7.12 -2.04 -2.60
CA HIS A 15 -5.99 -1.54 -3.38
C HIS A 15 -6.37 -1.18 -4.82
N ILE A 16 -7.15 -2.05 -5.49
CA ILE A 16 -7.61 -1.80 -6.86
C ILE A 16 -8.50 -0.55 -6.91
N MET A 17 -9.48 -0.43 -6.01
CA MET A 17 -10.40 0.72 -5.99
C MET A 17 -9.66 2.04 -5.77
N VAL A 18 -8.74 2.11 -4.80
CA VAL A 18 -7.96 3.32 -4.55
C VAL A 18 -7.16 3.72 -5.80
N CYS A 19 -6.49 2.76 -6.45
CA CYS A 19 -5.72 3.06 -7.65
C CYS A 19 -6.57 3.44 -8.87
N LYS A 20 -7.76 2.84 -9.03
CA LYS A 20 -8.74 3.27 -10.05
C LYS A 20 -9.20 4.71 -9.85
N ILE A 21 -9.31 5.16 -8.60
CA ILE A 21 -9.58 6.56 -8.29
C ILE A 21 -8.36 7.40 -8.70
N VAL A 22 -7.17 7.06 -8.21
CA VAL A 22 -5.92 7.81 -8.48
C VAL A 22 -5.65 7.99 -9.97
N GLU A 23 -5.83 6.96 -10.79
CA GLU A 23 -5.65 7.03 -12.25
C GLU A 23 -6.42 8.19 -12.90
N ARG A 24 -7.59 8.58 -12.36
CA ARG A 24 -8.42 9.68 -12.88
C ARG A 24 -7.93 11.07 -12.48
N TYR A 25 -7.04 11.16 -11.49
CA TYR A 25 -6.54 12.41 -10.93
C TYR A 25 -5.05 12.65 -11.21
N LEU A 26 -4.41 11.78 -11.98
CA LEU A 26 -3.05 12.01 -12.45
C LEU A 26 -3.02 13.22 -13.40
N SER A 27 -1.97 14.03 -13.30
CA SER A 27 -1.62 14.98 -14.36
C SER A 27 -1.21 14.22 -15.63
N GLU A 28 -1.21 14.88 -16.77
CA GLU A 28 -0.78 14.27 -18.04
C GLU A 28 0.65 13.71 -17.95
N ASP A 29 1.59 14.48 -17.40
CA ASP A 29 2.98 14.04 -17.19
C ASP A 29 3.07 12.81 -16.26
N ALA A 30 2.28 12.78 -15.19
CA ALA A 30 2.28 11.65 -14.26
C ALA A 30 1.65 10.40 -14.88
N ALA A 31 0.58 10.58 -15.66
CA ALA A 31 -0.06 9.50 -16.39
C ALA A 31 0.89 8.89 -17.42
N ALA A 32 1.60 9.72 -18.19
CA ALA A 32 2.60 9.26 -19.15
C ALA A 32 3.72 8.47 -18.45
N ALA A 33 4.28 9.01 -17.36
CA ALA A 33 5.32 8.32 -16.59
C ALA A 33 4.84 6.98 -15.99
N VAL A 34 3.58 6.91 -15.53
CA VAL A 34 2.99 5.65 -15.07
C VAL A 34 2.89 4.64 -16.22
N GLN A 35 2.41 5.06 -17.40
CA GLN A 35 2.32 4.16 -18.56
C GLN A 35 3.69 3.64 -19.00
N ASP A 36 4.73 4.47 -18.99
CA ASP A 36 6.09 4.07 -19.35
C ASP A 36 6.71 3.05 -18.37
N LEU A 37 6.31 3.10 -17.09
CA LEU A 37 6.83 2.20 -16.05
C LEU A 37 6.03 0.90 -15.91
N LEU A 38 4.78 0.86 -16.38
CA LEU A 38 3.93 -0.32 -16.23
C LEU A 38 4.43 -1.47 -17.11
N PRO A 39 4.47 -2.70 -16.59
CA PRO A 39 4.75 -3.86 -17.42
C PRO A 39 3.58 -4.12 -18.37
N GLU A 40 3.86 -4.76 -19.51
CA GLU A 40 2.82 -5.15 -20.48
C GLU A 40 1.68 -5.96 -19.85
N SER A 41 1.99 -6.80 -18.86
CA SER A 41 1.01 -7.60 -18.10
C SER A 41 -0.03 -6.78 -17.35
N ALA A 42 0.21 -5.49 -17.12
CA ALA A 42 -0.74 -4.58 -16.47
C ALA A 42 -1.85 -4.10 -17.42
N GLY A 43 -1.72 -4.34 -18.73
CA GLY A 43 -2.73 -3.93 -19.72
C GLY A 43 -2.98 -2.42 -19.77
N GLY A 44 -1.98 -1.60 -19.39
CA GLY A 44 -2.10 -0.15 -19.30
C GLY A 44 -2.85 0.37 -18.06
N GLU A 45 -3.18 -0.49 -17.10
CA GLU A 45 -3.91 -0.10 -15.88
C GLU A 45 -3.07 -0.27 -14.62
N LEU A 46 -2.70 0.84 -13.97
CA LEU A 46 -1.98 0.87 -12.69
C LEU A 46 -2.69 0.05 -11.61
N SER A 47 -4.02 0.13 -11.56
CA SER A 47 -4.86 -0.58 -10.59
C SER A 47 -4.64 -2.09 -10.56
N THR A 48 -4.27 -2.72 -11.68
CA THR A 48 -3.96 -4.16 -11.74
C THR A 48 -2.69 -4.53 -10.97
N MET A 49 -1.77 -3.58 -10.81
CA MET A 49 -0.49 -3.75 -10.14
C MET A 49 -0.54 -3.34 -8.66
N CYS A 50 -1.54 -2.60 -8.20
CA CYS A 50 -1.60 -2.11 -6.82
C CYS A 50 -1.62 -3.18 -5.72
N PRO A 51 -2.18 -4.38 -5.92
CA PRO A 51 -2.06 -5.48 -4.95
C PRO A 51 -0.69 -6.19 -4.96
N TRP A 52 0.21 -5.88 -5.90
CA TRP A 52 1.46 -6.62 -6.10
C TRP A 52 2.33 -6.66 -4.83
N ALA A 53 2.41 -5.55 -4.10
CA ALA A 53 3.22 -5.46 -2.87
C ALA A 53 2.82 -6.53 -1.83
N ASP A 54 1.52 -6.78 -1.66
CA ASP A 54 1.01 -7.81 -0.74
C ASP A 54 1.38 -9.24 -1.16
N THR A 55 1.57 -9.48 -2.46
CA THR A 55 2.04 -10.80 -2.94
C THR A 55 3.55 -10.97 -2.72
N MET A 56 4.30 -9.86 -2.75
CA MET A 56 5.76 -9.88 -2.68
C MET A 56 6.31 -9.77 -1.26
N ARG A 57 5.55 -9.29 -0.28
CA ARG A 57 6.01 -9.15 1.12
C ARG A 57 6.48 -10.46 1.77
N PHE A 58 6.07 -11.62 1.22
CA PHE A 58 6.54 -12.94 1.66
C PHE A 58 7.82 -13.39 0.94
N ARG A 59 8.13 -12.82 -0.22
CA ARG A 59 9.39 -13.05 -0.95
C ARG A 59 10.46 -12.05 -0.50
N TYR A 60 10.07 -10.80 -0.34
CA TYR A 60 10.89 -9.71 0.18
C TYR A 60 10.45 -9.43 1.61
N HIS A 61 10.91 -10.28 2.55
CA HIS A 61 10.48 -10.21 3.95
C HIS A 61 10.69 -8.84 4.60
N TRP A 62 11.74 -8.11 4.21
CA TRP A 62 12.01 -6.75 4.68
C TRP A 62 10.89 -5.76 4.31
N ALA A 63 10.07 -6.05 3.29
CA ALA A 63 8.97 -5.19 2.88
C ALA A 63 7.72 -5.39 3.75
N SER A 64 7.56 -6.54 4.42
CA SER A 64 6.38 -6.83 5.25
C SER A 64 6.07 -5.74 6.31
N PRO A 65 7.04 -5.24 7.11
CA PRO A 65 6.76 -4.18 8.08
C PRO A 65 6.43 -2.82 7.44
N LEU A 66 6.66 -2.62 6.13
CA LEU A 66 6.32 -1.36 5.44
C LEU A 66 4.82 -1.22 5.17
N HIS A 67 4.02 -2.28 5.35
CA HIS A 67 2.57 -2.27 5.11
C HIS A 67 1.75 -1.71 6.28
N TYR A 68 2.36 -1.50 7.44
CA TYR A 68 1.64 -1.08 8.65
C TYR A 68 2.53 -0.23 9.56
N ALA A 69 1.90 0.44 10.52
CA ALA A 69 2.58 1.08 11.62
C ALA A 69 1.97 0.58 12.94
N ASN A 70 2.81 0.05 13.82
CA ASN A 70 2.40 -0.30 15.16
C ASN A 70 2.45 0.95 16.04
N THR A 71 1.39 1.16 16.81
CA THR A 71 1.36 2.18 17.86
C THR A 71 1.25 1.51 19.22
N PRO A 72 1.70 2.17 20.31
CA PRO A 72 1.28 1.79 21.65
C PRO A 72 -0.24 1.84 21.77
N ASN A 73 -0.77 1.40 22.91
CA ASN A 73 -2.21 1.46 23.20
C ASN A 73 -2.68 2.89 23.52
N VAL A 74 -2.40 3.83 22.61
CA VAL A 74 -2.72 5.25 22.62
C VAL A 74 -3.31 5.62 21.26
N CYS A 75 -4.18 6.62 21.21
CA CYS A 75 -4.86 7.04 19.98
C CYS A 75 -4.07 8.13 19.23
N ASN A 76 -2.76 7.98 19.08
CA ASN A 76 -1.91 8.90 18.31
C ASN A 76 -0.81 8.15 17.55
N PHE A 77 -0.19 8.84 16.59
CA PHE A 77 0.93 8.33 15.80
C PHE A 77 2.17 9.19 16.02
N ASN A 78 3.30 8.55 16.29
CA ASN A 78 4.62 9.18 16.36
C ASN A 78 5.60 8.38 15.49
N PHE A 79 6.14 9.02 14.46
CA PHE A 79 7.00 8.36 13.48
C PHE A 79 8.32 7.84 14.06
N SER A 80 8.96 8.59 14.97
CA SER A 80 10.22 8.17 15.58
C SER A 80 10.01 6.89 16.40
N HIS A 81 8.91 6.82 17.15
CA HIS A 81 8.57 5.65 17.95
C HIS A 81 8.11 4.46 17.09
N ALA A 82 7.32 4.69 16.04
CA ALA A 82 6.83 3.63 15.15
C ALA A 82 7.96 2.85 14.46
N LYS A 83 9.13 3.47 14.23
CA LYS A 83 10.30 2.79 13.68
C LYS A 83 11.00 1.86 14.66
N GLU A 84 10.94 2.14 15.96
CA GLU A 84 11.63 1.36 16.99
C GLU A 84 10.91 0.03 17.30
N VAL A 85 9.63 -0.05 16.97
CA VAL A 85 8.74 -1.21 17.24
C VAL A 85 8.45 -2.06 15.99
N GLY A 86 9.08 -1.76 14.86
CA GLY A 86 8.88 -2.38 13.54
C GLY A 86 9.74 -3.61 13.28
#